data_AF-A0A1I3S1P3-F1
#
_entry.id   AF-A0A1I3S1P3-F1
#
_cell.length_a   1.000
_cell.length_b   1.000
_cell.length_c   1.000
_cell.angle_alpha   90.00
_cell.angle_beta   90.00
_cell.angle_gamma   90.00
#
_symmetry.space_group_name_H-M   'P 1'
#
loop_
_entity.id
_entity.type
_entity.pdbx_description
1 polymer ?
#
loop_
_entity_poly.entity_id
_entity_poly.type
_entity_poly.pdbx_seq_one_letter_code
_entity_poly.pdbx_strand_id
1 'polypeptide(L)'
;MAFAWDAVFDPEPVAWGLRGDRPVWQRMAAALEGHPVPTDVADRYQLLRGVFLAVTDTALPCPVDPTRMRLTAVIDEGPGMSAGWVSLRWWMETGMPLLAERAGCFDTHAE
;
A
#
# COMPACT_ATOMS: atom_id res chain seq x y z
N MET A 1 12.55 -10.83 18.68
CA MET A 1 12.84 -10.34 17.31
C MET A 1 12.08 -9.05 17.15
N ALA A 2 12.76 -7.96 16.80
CA ALA A 2 12.10 -6.69 16.53
C ALA A 2 11.29 -6.86 15.24
N PHE A 3 9.99 -6.66 15.32
CA PHE A 3 9.12 -6.59 14.16
C PHE A 3 9.51 -5.32 13.37
N ALA A 4 9.72 -5.45 12.07
CA ALA A 4 10.20 -4.37 11.20
C ALA A 4 9.35 -4.31 9.93
N TRP A 5 9.18 -3.10 9.39
CA TRP A 5 8.38 -2.88 8.19
C TRP A 5 8.92 -3.64 6.97
N ASP A 6 10.23 -3.86 6.86
CA ASP A 6 10.86 -4.64 5.79
C ASP A 6 10.20 -6.03 5.61
N ALA A 7 10.00 -6.75 6.71
CA ALA A 7 9.35 -8.08 6.71
C ALA A 7 7.86 -8.04 6.34
N VAL A 8 7.21 -6.87 6.35
CA VAL A 8 5.82 -6.70 5.90
C VAL A 8 5.78 -6.61 4.37
N PHE A 9 6.78 -5.98 3.77
CA PHE A 9 6.84 -5.76 2.32
C PHE A 9 7.54 -6.88 1.55
N ASP A 10 8.29 -7.76 2.25
CA ASP A 10 8.95 -8.94 1.69
C ASP A 10 8.24 -10.26 2.09
N PRO A 11 7.96 -11.18 1.15
CA PRO A 11 8.19 -11.07 -0.29
C PRO A 11 7.15 -10.17 -0.99
N GLU A 12 7.54 -9.57 -2.11
CA GLU A 12 6.61 -8.89 -3.01
C GLU A 12 5.50 -9.85 -3.50
N PRO A 13 4.26 -9.38 -3.69
CA PRO A 13 3.20 -10.11 -4.38
C PRO A 13 3.63 -10.63 -5.77
N VAL A 14 3.28 -11.88 -6.06
CA VAL A 14 3.52 -12.50 -7.38
C VAL A 14 2.58 -11.95 -8.47
N ALA A 15 1.44 -11.40 -8.07
CA ALA A 15 0.41 -10.86 -8.96
C ALA A 15 -0.06 -9.48 -8.50
N TRP A 16 -0.18 -8.56 -9.46
CA TRP A 16 -0.56 -7.17 -9.26
C TRP A 16 -1.83 -6.85 -10.04
N GLY A 17 -2.61 -5.86 -9.59
CA GLY A 17 -3.83 -5.45 -10.30
C GLY A 17 -3.53 -4.71 -11.61
N LEU A 18 -2.70 -3.67 -11.53
CA LEU A 18 -2.26 -2.81 -12.62
C LEU A 18 -0.76 -2.52 -12.45
N ARG A 19 -0.15 -2.02 -13.54
CA ARG A 19 1.30 -1.73 -13.57
C ARG A 19 1.73 -0.70 -12.52
N GLY A 20 0.82 0.14 -12.03
CA GLY A 20 1.12 1.14 -11.00
C GLY A 20 1.09 0.62 -9.57
N ASP A 21 0.59 -0.61 -9.32
CA ASP A 21 0.51 -1.13 -7.95
C ASP A 21 1.89 -1.49 -7.37
N ARG A 22 2.78 -2.07 -8.19
CA ARG A 22 4.15 -2.41 -7.75
C ARG A 22 4.98 -1.18 -7.35
N PRO A 23 5.05 -0.09 -8.15
CA PRO A 23 5.72 1.14 -7.74
C PRO A 23 5.16 1.77 -6.45
N VAL A 24 3.85 1.64 -6.19
CA VAL A 24 3.25 2.11 -4.92
C VAL A 24 3.75 1.27 -3.76
N TRP A 25 3.75 -0.06 -3.88
CA TRP A 25 4.25 -0.97 -2.85
C TRP A 25 5.69 -0.66 -2.46
N GLN A 26 6.58 -0.50 -3.45
CA GLN A 26 8.00 -0.18 -3.23
C GLN A 26 8.19 1.17 -2.54
N ARG A 27 7.40 2.18 -2.92
CA ARG A 27 7.43 3.49 -2.26
C ARG A 27 6.89 3.45 -0.84
N MET A 28 5.87 2.64 -0.55
CA MET A 28 5.39 2.43 0.82
C MET A 28 6.47 1.77 1.68
N ALA A 29 7.16 0.75 1.15
CA ALA A 29 8.27 0.09 1.82
C ALA A 29 9.40 1.08 2.14
N ALA A 30 9.83 1.87 1.16
CA ALA A 30 10.84 2.90 1.34
C ALA A 30 10.41 4.00 2.33
N ALA A 31 9.14 4.41 2.30
CA ALA A 31 8.62 5.42 3.21
C ALA A 31 8.53 4.93 4.67
N LEU A 32 8.46 3.62 4.90
CA LEU A 32 8.40 3.00 6.22
C LEU A 32 9.74 2.40 6.67
N GLU A 33 10.77 2.46 5.82
CA GLU A 33 12.12 2.04 6.16
C GLU A 33 12.63 2.86 7.36
N GLY A 34 13.08 2.18 8.41
CA GLY A 34 13.57 2.81 9.63
C GLY A 34 12.49 3.44 10.52
N HIS A 35 11.21 3.42 10.14
CA HIS A 35 10.13 3.85 11.03
C HIS A 35 9.92 2.85 12.17
N PRO A 36 9.73 3.32 13.41
CA PRO A 36 9.36 2.45 14.51
C PRO A 36 8.01 1.82 14.21
N VAL A 37 7.87 0.53 14.50
CA VAL A 37 6.58 -0.13 14.36
C VAL A 37 5.75 0.16 15.62
N PRO A 38 4.54 0.73 15.48
CA PRO A 38 3.62 0.89 16.59
C PRO A 38 3.27 -0.46 17.23
N THR A 39 3.19 -0.50 18.56
CA THR A 39 2.74 -1.69 19.29
C THR A 39 1.23 -1.91 19.14
N ASP A 40 0.45 -0.84 18.96
CA ASP A 40 -0.99 -0.94 18.74
C ASP A 40 -1.28 -1.45 17.31
N VAL A 41 -2.19 -2.42 17.23
CA VAL A 41 -2.76 -2.99 16.00
C VAL A 41 -3.42 -1.89 15.16
N ALA A 42 -4.20 -1.00 15.80
CA ALA A 42 -4.92 0.07 15.13
C ALA A 42 -3.96 1.09 14.50
N ASP A 43 -2.92 1.46 15.24
CA ASP A 43 -1.91 2.42 14.78
C ASP A 43 -1.10 1.89 13.60
N ARG A 44 -0.77 0.59 13.58
CA ARG A 44 -0.11 -0.06 12.45
C ARG A 44 -0.94 0.05 11.17
N TYR A 45 -2.25 -0.24 11.25
CA TYR A 45 -3.14 -0.13 10.10
C TYR A 45 -3.34 1.31 9.63
N GLN A 46 -3.50 2.26 10.56
CA GLN A 46 -3.62 3.68 10.22
C GLN A 46 -2.34 4.21 9.57
N LEU A 47 -1.15 3.77 10.03
CA LEU A 47 0.11 4.16 9.42
C LEU A 47 0.23 3.63 7.98
N LEU A 48 -0.06 2.34 7.75
CA LEU A 48 -0.07 1.75 6.40
C LEU A 48 -1.02 2.51 5.46
N ARG A 49 -2.24 2.81 5.94
CA ARG A 49 -3.23 3.56 5.17
C ARG A 49 -2.78 5.00 4.90
N GLY A 50 -2.20 5.67 5.88
CA GLY A 50 -1.68 7.03 5.76
C GLY A 50 -0.54 7.12 4.75
N VAL A 51 0.41 6.17 4.81
CA VAL A 51 1.52 6.10 3.86
C VAL A 51 1.04 5.81 2.44
N PHE A 52 0.07 4.91 2.27
CA PHE A 52 -0.53 4.69 0.95
C PHE A 52 -1.14 5.96 0.36
N LEU A 53 -1.97 6.68 1.13
CA LEU A 53 -2.58 7.94 0.67
C LEU A 53 -1.54 9.00 0.31
N ALA A 54 -0.46 9.08 1.10
CA ALA A 54 0.65 10.00 0.85
C ALA A 54 1.43 9.62 -0.43
N VAL A 55 1.74 8.33 -0.61
CA VAL A 55 2.44 7.81 -1.79
C VAL A 55 1.61 7.98 -3.05
N THR A 56 0.30 7.77 -2.98
CA THR A 56 -0.58 7.89 -4.15
C THR A 56 -1.02 9.34 -4.43
N ASP A 57 -0.49 10.32 -3.68
CA ASP A 57 -0.86 11.74 -3.72
C ASP A 57 -2.39 11.93 -3.74
N THR A 58 -3.08 11.09 -2.98
CA THR A 58 -4.54 11.05 -2.96
C THR A 58 -5.01 11.80 -1.75
N ALA A 59 -5.17 13.12 -1.89
CA ALA A 59 -6.12 13.83 -1.04
C ALA A 59 -7.51 13.24 -1.34
N LEU A 60 -7.99 12.29 -0.53
CA LEU A 60 -9.41 11.89 -0.55
C LEU A 60 -10.23 13.18 -0.32
N PRO A 61 -10.97 13.70 -1.32
CA PRO A 61 -12.00 12.97 -2.05
C PRO A 61 -12.03 13.27 -3.57
N CYS A 62 -12.09 12.25 -4.44
CA CYS A 62 -12.46 12.48 -5.84
C CYS A 62 -13.41 11.39 -6.36
N PRO A 63 -14.58 11.75 -6.92
CA PRO A 63 -15.61 10.82 -7.40
C PRO A 63 -15.30 10.29 -8.81
N VAL A 64 -14.09 9.75 -9.00
CA VAL A 64 -13.74 9.02 -10.23
C VAL A 64 -13.69 7.55 -9.87
N ASP A 65 -14.65 6.80 -10.43
CA ASP A 65 -14.81 5.34 -10.36
C ASP A 65 -14.27 4.65 -9.09
N PRO A 66 -15.13 4.19 -8.16
CA PRO A 66 -14.68 3.56 -6.91
C PRO A 66 -13.82 2.30 -7.11
N THR A 67 -13.68 1.81 -8.34
CA THR A 67 -12.85 0.65 -8.69
C THR A 67 -11.44 1.01 -9.18
N ARG A 68 -11.16 2.27 -9.55
CA ARG A 68 -9.88 2.69 -10.16
C ARG A 68 -9.46 4.10 -9.77
N MET A 69 -8.18 4.27 -9.44
CA MET A 69 -7.59 5.59 -9.18
C MET A 69 -6.51 5.90 -10.19
N ARG A 70 -6.58 7.10 -10.76
CA ARG A 70 -5.47 7.62 -11.55
C ARG A 70 -4.39 8.12 -10.60
N LEU A 71 -3.21 7.52 -10.65
CA LEU A 71 -2.04 8.11 -10.04
C LEU A 71 -1.60 9.29 -10.89
N THR A 72 -1.68 10.50 -10.33
CA THR A 72 -1.19 11.70 -10.99
C THR A 72 0.30 11.93 -10.69
N ALA A 73 0.80 11.45 -9.54
CA ALA A 73 2.13 11.80 -9.03
C ALA A 73 3.21 10.71 -9.14
N VAL A 74 2.85 9.45 -9.43
CA VAL A 74 3.71 8.30 -9.06
C VAL A 74 4.47 7.68 -10.23
N ILE A 75 4.11 7.95 -11.49
CA ILE A 75 4.70 7.26 -12.65
C ILE A 75 5.00 8.27 -13.74
N ASP A 76 5.99 9.12 -13.46
CA ASP A 76 6.72 9.88 -14.48
C ASP A 76 8.00 9.12 -14.88
N GLU A 77 7.89 7.80 -15.00
CA GLU A 77 8.98 6.92 -15.46
C GLU A 77 8.77 6.58 -16.94
N GLY A 78 8.90 7.60 -17.79
CA GLY A 78 9.18 7.46 -19.22
C GLY A 78 8.12 8.01 -20.19
N PRO A 79 8.54 8.36 -21.43
CA PRO A 79 7.66 8.90 -22.46
C PRO A 79 6.77 7.79 -23.04
N GLY A 80 5.66 7.51 -22.36
CA GLY A 80 4.66 6.56 -22.83
C GLY A 80 3.33 6.83 -22.13
N MET A 81 2.22 6.74 -22.86
CA MET A 81 0.84 6.96 -22.38
C MET A 81 0.35 5.95 -21.33
N SER A 82 1.25 5.33 -20.57
CA SER A 82 1.00 4.33 -19.54
C SER A 82 1.64 4.74 -18.21
N ALA A 83 1.49 6.01 -17.82
CA ALA A 83 1.60 6.42 -16.43
C ALA A 83 0.60 5.57 -15.63
N GLY A 84 1.11 4.49 -15.03
CA GLY A 84 0.34 3.32 -14.64
C GLY A 84 -0.81 3.66 -13.70
N TRP A 85 -1.98 3.15 -14.03
CA TRP A 85 -3.13 3.19 -13.13
C TRP A 85 -2.86 2.31 -11.90
N VAL A 86 -3.47 2.69 -10.77
CA VAL A 86 -3.54 1.84 -9.58
C VAL A 86 -4.91 1.21 -9.50
N SER A 87 -4.91 -0.09 -9.22
CA SER A 87 -6.15 -0.83 -9.02
C SER A 87 -6.56 -0.67 -7.56
N LEU A 88 -7.45 0.29 -7.27
CA LEU A 88 -8.02 0.43 -5.93
C LEU A 88 -8.66 -0.88 -5.48
N ARG A 89 -9.34 -1.57 -6.39
CA ARG A 89 -9.91 -2.88 -6.14
C ARG A 89 -8.86 -3.88 -5.64
N TRP A 90 -7.72 -4.00 -6.32
CA TRP A 90 -6.65 -4.90 -5.88
C TRP A 90 -6.07 -4.49 -4.53
N TRP A 91 -5.88 -3.18 -4.29
CA TRP A 91 -5.41 -2.71 -2.99
C TRP A 91 -6.42 -2.97 -1.87
N MET A 92 -7.71 -2.82 -2.11
CA MET A 92 -8.76 -3.11 -1.12
C MET A 92 -8.94 -4.62 -0.87
N GLU A 93 -8.87 -5.44 -1.92
CA GLU A 93 -9.14 -6.88 -1.85
C GLU A 93 -7.88 -7.71 -1.53
N THR A 94 -6.68 -7.21 -1.79
CA THR A 94 -5.43 -7.98 -1.70
C THR A 94 -4.29 -7.20 -1.08
N GLY A 95 -3.90 -6.05 -1.64
CA GLY A 95 -2.70 -5.32 -1.21
C GLY A 95 -2.71 -4.91 0.26
N MET A 96 -3.74 -4.16 0.69
CA MET A 96 -3.90 -3.71 2.08
C MET A 96 -4.16 -4.86 3.05
N PRO A 97 -5.08 -5.80 2.76
CA PRO A 97 -5.25 -6.98 3.62
C PRO A 97 -3.95 -7.76 3.84
N LEU A 98 -3.15 -7.96 2.79
CA LEU A 98 -1.88 -8.67 2.89
C LEU A 98 -0.86 -7.93 3.79
N LEU A 99 -0.72 -6.61 3.59
CA LEU A 99 0.15 -5.79 4.45
C LEU A 99 -0.34 -5.77 5.90
N ALA A 100 -1.65 -5.68 6.11
CA ALA A 100 -2.27 -5.69 7.43
C ALA A 100 -2.06 -7.04 8.14
N GLU A 101 -2.23 -8.16 7.44
CA GLU A 101 -1.97 -9.50 7.97
C GLU A 101 -0.50 -9.66 8.38
N ARG A 102 0.41 -9.35 7.46
CA ARG A 102 1.85 -9.41 7.73
C ARG A 102 2.26 -8.45 8.85
N ALA A 103 1.55 -7.32 8.97
CA ALA A 103 1.77 -6.38 10.03
C ALA A 103 1.17 -6.80 11.37
N GLY A 104 0.44 -7.91 11.44
CA GLY A 104 -0.27 -8.33 12.65
C GLY A 104 -1.37 -7.34 13.05
N CYS A 105 -1.95 -6.63 12.08
CA CYS A 105 -3.10 -5.74 12.26
C CYS A 105 -4.42 -6.51 12.42
N PHE A 106 -4.42 -7.81 12.13
CA PHE A 106 -5.50 -8.70 12.51
C PHE A 106 -5.06 -9.44 13.75
N ASP A 107 -5.84 -9.29 14.81
CA ASP A 107 -5.75 -10.18 15.95
C ASP A 107 -6.33 -11.52 15.46
N THR A 108 -5.48 -12.47 15.09
CA THR A 108 -5.91 -13.87 14.96
C THR A 108 -6.17 -14.44 16.35
N HIS A 109 -7.18 -13.90 17.04
CA HIS A 109 -8.03 -14.66 17.94
C HIS A 109 -9.36 -14.86 17.23
N ALA A 110 -9.32 -15.76 16.25
CA ALA A 110 -10.51 -16.49 15.87
C ALA A 110 -10.71 -17.60 16.91
N GLU A 111 -11.72 -17.44 17.75
CA GLU A 111 -12.56 -18.54 18.21
C GLU A 111 -14.02 -18.19 17.92
#